data_AF-A0A356V3I0-F1
#
_entry.id   AF-A0A356V3I0-F1
#
_cell.length_a   1.000
_cell.length_b   1.000
_cell.length_c   1.000
_cell.angle_alpha   90.00
_cell.angle_beta   90.00
_cell.angle_gamma   90.00
#
_symmetry.space_group_name_H-M   'P 1'
#
loop_
_entity.id
_entity.type
_entity.pdbx_description
1 polymer ?
#
loop_
_entity_poly.entity_id
_entity_poly.type
_entity_poly.pdbx_seq_one_letter_code
_entity_poly.pdbx_strand_id
1 'polypeptide(L)'
;MTIITPVGAIGDPEEILLIAEKHFDRMLRRAEEIITSLEAEETGISKEAAGRIRDLSKAVQTALDERAKLEKLRKQKAGIVHEYALDFDAARDEIGRRMARLRAAGNAEGISE
;
A
#
# COMPACT_ATOMS: atom_id res chain seq x y z
N MET A 1 0.95 -0.58 -30.30
CA MET A 1 0.40 -0.65 -28.93
C MET A 1 1.36 -1.51 -28.13
N THR A 2 2.26 -0.88 -27.38
CA THR A 2 3.33 -1.58 -26.66
C THR A 2 2.75 -2.04 -25.33
N ILE A 3 2.39 -3.32 -25.25
CA ILE A 3 2.01 -3.95 -23.99
C ILE A 3 3.31 -4.15 -23.22
N ILE A 4 3.51 -3.32 -22.20
CA ILE A 4 4.56 -3.54 -21.20
C ILE A 4 4.06 -4.70 -20.35
N THR A 5 4.45 -5.92 -20.70
CA THR A 5 4.30 -7.08 -19.82
C THR A 5 5.17 -6.86 -18.58
N PRO A 6 4.61 -6.88 -17.36
CA PRO A 6 5.43 -6.87 -16.17
C PRO A 6 6.19 -8.20 -16.13
N VAL A 7 7.50 -8.09 -16.00
CA VAL A 7 8.44 -9.19 -15.82
C VAL A 7 7.96 -10.03 -14.65
N GLY A 8 7.40 -11.21 -14.95
CA GLY A 8 7.17 -12.25 -13.97
C GLY A 8 8.51 -12.85 -13.56
N ALA A 9 8.90 -12.66 -12.30
CA ALA A 9 9.66 -13.61 -11.51
C ALA A 9 9.80 -13.09 -10.07
N ILE A 10 9.37 -13.94 -9.12
CA ILE A 10 9.37 -13.79 -7.65
C ILE A 10 8.13 -13.04 -7.12
N GLY A 11 7.12 -13.83 -6.73
CA GLY A 11 5.93 -13.43 -5.95
C GLY A 11 5.08 -12.33 -6.60
N ASP A 12 3.77 -12.34 -6.36
CA ASP A 12 3.04 -11.09 -6.54
C ASP A 12 3.71 -10.04 -5.62
N PRO A 13 4.12 -8.85 -6.11
CA PRO A 13 4.67 -7.81 -5.26
C PRO A 13 3.80 -7.51 -4.02
N GLU A 14 2.48 -7.71 -4.14
CA GLU A 14 1.54 -7.59 -3.03
C GLU A 14 1.67 -8.74 -2.02
N GLU A 15 1.91 -9.95 -2.49
CA GLU A 15 2.16 -11.13 -1.67
C GLU A 15 3.49 -11.02 -0.90
N ILE A 16 4.55 -10.53 -1.54
CA ILE A 16 5.85 -10.29 -0.89
C ILE A 16 5.71 -9.22 0.20
N LEU A 17 5.00 -8.14 -0.09
CA LEU A 17 4.74 -7.08 0.88
C LEU A 17 3.93 -7.60 2.07
N LEU A 18 2.89 -8.40 1.82
CA LEU A 18 2.08 -9.01 2.86
C LEU A 18 2.89 -9.98 3.73
N ILE A 19 3.80 -10.76 3.13
CA ILE A 19 4.73 -11.64 3.85
C ILE A 19 5.67 -10.80 4.73
N ALA A 20 6.22 -9.71 4.20
CA ALA A 20 7.08 -8.80 4.95
C ALA A 20 6.35 -8.16 6.14
N GLU A 21 5.12 -7.68 5.95
CA GLU A 21 4.29 -7.13 7.02
C GLU A 21 4.04 -8.14 8.16
N LYS A 22 3.66 -9.38 7.81
CA LYS A 22 3.47 -10.46 8.79
C LYS A 22 4.77 -10.82 9.51
N HIS A 23 5.92 -10.73 8.83
CA HIS A 23 7.22 -10.98 9.44
C HIS A 23 7.57 -9.90 10.46
N PHE A 24 7.33 -8.62 10.12
CA PHE A 24 7.55 -7.51 11.04
C PHE A 24 6.67 -7.57 12.28
N ASP A 25 5.37 -7.91 12.15
CA ASP A 25 4.49 -8.05 13.32
C ASP A 25 4.98 -9.15 14.28
N ARG A 26 5.47 -10.27 13.75
CA ARG A 26 6.07 -11.34 14.56
C ARG A 26 7.35 -10.90 15.25
N MET A 27 8.20 -10.13 14.57
CA MET A 27 9.43 -9.61 15.16
C MET A 27 9.14 -8.61 16.29
N LEU A 28 8.17 -7.73 16.09
CA LEU A 28 7.69 -6.76 17.08
C LEU A 28 7.19 -7.46 18.35
N ARG A 29 6.30 -8.45 18.20
CA ARG A 29 5.78 -9.23 19.34
C ARG A 29 6.89 -9.92 20.13
N ARG A 30 7.86 -10.53 19.44
CA ARG A 30 9.00 -11.17 20.11
C ARG A 30 9.91 -10.18 20.83
N ALA A 31 10.11 -8.99 20.26
CA ALA A 31 10.86 -7.94 20.94
C ALA A 31 10.15 -7.52 22.24
N GLU A 32 8.82 -7.35 22.20
CA GLU A 32 8.00 -7.00 23.35
C GLU A 32 8.05 -8.08 24.45
N GLU A 33 7.94 -9.36 24.05
CA GLU A 33 8.06 -10.50 24.98
C GLU A 33 9.43 -10.51 25.69
N ILE A 34 10.52 -10.26 24.95
CA ILE A 34 11.86 -10.20 25.50
C ILE A 34 12.00 -9.02 26.47
N ILE A 35 11.51 -7.84 26.10
CA ILE A 35 11.53 -6.65 26.98
C ILE A 35 10.77 -6.94 28.28
N THR A 36 9.57 -7.48 28.17
CA THR A 36 8.72 -7.83 29.32
C THR A 36 9.40 -8.85 30.23
N SER A 37 10.05 -9.88 29.65
CA SER A 37 10.80 -10.88 30.44
C SER A 37 12.00 -10.28 31.18
N LEU A 38 12.71 -9.34 30.56
CA LEU A 38 13.87 -8.68 31.15
C LEU A 38 13.48 -7.68 32.24
N GLU A 39 12.31 -7.04 32.12
CA GLU A 39 11.75 -6.18 33.16
C GLU A 39 11.23 -6.96 34.37
N ALA A 40 10.76 -8.20 34.15
CA ALA A 40 10.24 -9.08 35.21
C ALA A 40 11.33 -9.82 35.99
N GLU A 41 12.52 -10.05 35.40
CA GLU A 41 13.67 -10.57 36.13
C GLU A 41 14.21 -9.51 37.09
N GLU A 42 13.89 -9.65 38.38
CA GLU A 42 14.18 -8.74 39.51
C GLU A 42 15.68 -8.46 39.77
N THR A 43 16.56 -8.90 38.87
CA THR A 43 17.98 -8.54 38.83
C THR A 43 18.19 -7.50 37.76
N GLY A 44 18.23 -6.22 38.18
CA GLY A 44 18.26 -5.03 37.33
C GLY A 44 18.94 -5.25 35.97
N ILE A 45 18.16 -5.00 34.91
CA ILE A 45 18.58 -5.09 33.51
C ILE A 45 20.01 -4.56 33.38
N SER A 46 20.95 -5.46 33.04
CA SER A 46 22.33 -5.06 32.75
C SER A 46 22.30 -3.90 31.75
N LYS A 47 23.10 -2.86 31.96
CA LYS A 47 23.21 -1.74 31.00
C LYS A 47 23.42 -2.21 29.56
N GLU A 48 24.05 -3.37 29.39
CA GLU A 48 24.23 -4.02 28.10
C GLU A 48 22.92 -4.53 27.49
N ALA A 49 22.05 -5.17 28.29
CA ALA A 49 20.73 -5.63 27.84
C ALA A 49 19.83 -4.45 27.47
N ALA A 50 19.83 -3.38 28.28
CA ALA A 50 19.11 -2.14 27.95
C ALA A 50 19.64 -1.47 26.67
N GLY A 51 20.95 -1.56 26.42
CA GLY A 51 21.57 -1.10 25.17
C GLY A 51 21.08 -1.91 23.96
N ARG A 52 21.10 -3.24 24.06
CA ARG A 52 20.63 -4.14 22.99
C ARG A 52 19.15 -3.97 22.67
N ILE A 53 18.30 -3.77 23.68
CA ILE A 53 16.88 -3.44 23.48
C ILE A 53 16.75 -2.13 22.69
N ARG A 54 17.48 -1.09 23.08
CA ARG A 54 17.43 0.21 22.39
C ARG A 54 17.87 0.12 20.94
N ASP A 55 18.90 -0.66 20.65
CA ASP A 55 19.38 -0.85 19.28
C ASP A 55 18.39 -1.68 18.45
N LEU A 56 17.73 -2.67 19.06
CA LEU A 56 16.63 -3.39 18.43
C LEU A 56 15.45 -2.46 18.12
N SER A 57 15.04 -1.59 19.05
CA SER A 57 13.99 -0.60 18.80
C SER A 57 14.32 0.34 17.64
N LYS A 58 15.59 0.77 17.51
CA LYS A 58 16.04 1.59 16.36
C LYS A 58 15.99 0.84 15.04
N ALA A 59 16.41 -0.43 15.03
CA ALA A 59 16.34 -1.28 13.84
C ALA A 59 14.88 -1.49 13.41
N VAL A 60 13.98 -1.72 14.36
CA VAL A 60 12.54 -1.80 14.14
C VAL A 60 11.99 -0.50 13.57
N GLN A 61 12.30 0.65 14.17
CA GLN A 61 11.86 1.95 13.67
C GLN A 61 12.32 2.19 12.22
N THR A 62 13.57 1.85 11.92
CA THR A 62 14.13 1.94 10.56
C THR A 62 13.34 1.07 9.58
N ALA A 63 12.97 -0.15 9.97
CA ALA A 63 12.14 -1.02 9.14
C ALA A 63 10.73 -0.47 8.90
N LEU A 64 10.12 0.16 9.91
CA LEU A 64 8.82 0.83 9.78
C LEU A 64 8.90 2.03 8.84
N ASP A 65 9.98 2.82 8.92
CA ASP A 65 10.20 3.97 8.04
C ASP A 65 10.37 3.52 6.57
N GLU A 66 11.11 2.43 6.34
CA GLU A 66 11.23 1.86 4.99
C GLU A 66 9.90 1.31 4.48
N ARG A 67 9.07 0.70 5.34
CA ARG A 67 7.71 0.27 4.97
C ARG A 67 6.85 1.46 4.50
N ALA A 68 6.89 2.57 5.24
CA ALA A 68 6.15 3.78 4.88
C ALA A 68 6.62 4.36 3.53
N LYS A 69 7.94 4.32 3.24
CA LYS A 69 8.49 4.73 1.94
C LYS A 69 8.02 3.82 0.81
N LEU A 70 8.01 2.51 1.03
CA LEU A 70 7.52 1.54 0.04
C LEU A 70 6.04 1.73 -0.27
N GLU A 71 5.21 1.97 0.75
CA GLU A 71 3.78 2.24 0.56
C GLU A 71 3.57 3.53 -0.25
N LYS A 72 4.36 4.58 0.02
CA LYS A 72 4.33 5.83 -0.74
C LYS A 72 4.72 5.60 -2.21
N LEU A 73 5.79 4.85 -2.46
CA LEU A 73 6.22 4.47 -3.81
C LEU A 73 5.16 3.65 -4.54
N ARG A 74 4.45 2.75 -3.83
CA ARG A 74 3.33 1.98 -4.37
C ARG A 74 2.19 2.89 -4.83
N LYS A 75 1.73 3.81 -3.97
CA LYS A 75 0.67 4.77 -4.30
C LYS A 75 1.04 5.62 -5.52
N GLN A 76 2.29 6.09 -5.59
CA GLN A 76 2.80 6.84 -6.74
C GLN A 76 2.82 6.04 -8.04
N LYS A 77 3.33 4.79 -8.01
CA LYS A 77 3.36 3.92 -9.20
C LYS A 77 1.96 3.55 -9.71
N ALA A 78 1.00 3.37 -8.80
CA ALA A 78 -0.39 3.10 -9.14
C ALA A 78 -1.14 4.34 -9.66
N GLY A 79 -0.50 5.51 -9.75
CA GLY A 79 -1.16 6.76 -10.16
C GLY A 79 -2.19 7.27 -9.13
N ILE A 80 -2.14 6.76 -7.90
CA ILE A 80 -3.06 7.13 -6.82
C ILE A 80 -2.54 8.43 -6.20
N VAL A 81 -2.97 9.56 -6.78
CA VAL A 81 -2.64 10.92 -6.29
C VAL A 81 -3.59 11.34 -5.15
N HIS A 82 -4.80 10.76 -5.09
CA HIS A 82 -5.79 10.94 -4.03
C HIS A 82 -6.39 9.57 -3.66
N GLU A 83 -6.90 9.38 -2.44
CA GLU A 83 -7.49 8.11 -1.95
C GLU A 83 -8.73 7.61 -2.71
N TYR A 84 -9.12 8.30 -3.78
CA TYR A 84 -10.25 7.95 -4.63
C TYR A 84 -9.72 7.46 -5.98
N ALA A 85 -9.98 6.19 -6.29
CA ALA A 85 -9.76 5.66 -7.63
C ALA A 85 -10.87 6.17 -8.57
N LEU A 86 -10.49 6.83 -9.66
CA LEU A 86 -11.43 7.18 -10.73
C LEU A 86 -11.63 5.96 -11.62
N ASP A 87 -12.85 5.42 -11.64
CA ASP A 87 -13.22 4.34 -12.56
C ASP A 87 -13.37 4.91 -13.97
N PHE A 88 -12.30 4.76 -14.77
CA PHE A 88 -12.27 5.24 -16.15
C PHE A 88 -13.23 4.47 -17.06
N ASP A 89 -13.58 3.23 -16.74
CA ASP A 89 -14.51 2.44 -17.55
C ASP A 89 -15.95 2.92 -17.30
N ALA A 90 -16.35 3.10 -16.03
CA ALA A 90 -17.64 3.69 -15.70
C ALA A 90 -17.78 5.13 -16.24
N ALA A 91 -16.70 5.93 -16.18
CA ALA A 91 -16.68 7.27 -16.75
C ALA A 91 -16.82 7.24 -18.28
N ARG A 92 -16.15 6.31 -18.96
CA ARG A 92 -16.26 6.13 -20.42
C ARG A 92 -17.68 5.75 -20.82
N ASP A 93 -18.30 4.84 -20.09
CA ASP A 93 -19.69 4.43 -20.33
C ASP A 93 -20.67 5.59 -20.18
N GLU A 94 -20.50 6.41 -19.14
CA GLU A 94 -21.34 7.59 -18.91
C GLU A 94 -21.17 8.64 -20.01
N ILE A 95 -19.94 8.92 -20.44
CA ILE A 95 -19.68 9.83 -21.57
C ILE A 95 -20.30 9.26 -22.85
N GLY A 96 -20.14 7.97 -23.11
CA GLY A 96 -20.72 7.28 -24.27
C GLY A 96 -22.24 7.42 -24.32
N ARG A 97 -22.92 7.18 -23.19
CA ARG A 97 -24.38 7.38 -23.07
C ARG A 97 -24.80 8.82 -23.36
N ARG A 98 -24.10 9.81 -22.80
CA ARG A 98 -24.40 11.24 -23.04
C ARG A 98 -24.22 11.61 -24.51
N MET A 99 -23.12 11.16 -25.13
CA MET A 99 -22.88 11.38 -26.55
C MET A 99 -23.94 10.71 -27.43
N ALA A 100 -24.39 9.51 -27.08
CA ALA A 100 -25.48 8.84 -27.80
C ALA A 100 -26.79 9.63 -27.72
N ARG A 101 -27.13 10.16 -26.54
CA ARG A 101 -28.32 11.03 -26.37
C ARG A 101 -28.22 12.32 -27.20
N LEU A 102 -27.06 12.98 -27.19
CA LEU A 102 -26.83 14.19 -27.99
C LEU A 102 -26.97 13.90 -29.50
N ARG A 103 -26.43 12.77 -29.97
CA ARG A 103 -26.62 12.35 -31.38
C ARG A 103 -28.07 12.03 -31.71
N ALA A 104 -28.78 11.35 -30.80
CA ALA A 104 -30.20 11.04 -31.00
C ALA A 104 -31.06 12.31 -31.07
N ALA A 105 -30.76 13.32 -30.23
CA ALA A 105 -31.43 14.61 -30.28
C ALA A 105 -31.14 15.38 -31.58
N GLY A 106 -29.87 15.42 -32.03
CA GLY A 106 -29.50 16.06 -33.29
C GLY A 106 -30.06 15.36 -34.54
N ASN A 107 -30.29 14.05 -34.48
CA ASN A 107 -30.93 13.30 -35.57
C ASN A 107 -32.46 13.37 -35.54
N ALA A 108 -33.05 13.88 -34.45
CA ALA A 108 -34.49 14.06 -34.30
C ALA A 108 -34.98 15.44 -34.82
N GLU A 109 -34.07 16.30 -35.28
CA GLU A 109 -34.39 17.55 -36.00
C GLU A 109 -34.84 17.26 -37.45
N GLY A 110 -35.87 16.43 -37.60
CA GLY A 110 -36.88 16.67 -38.62
C GLY A 110 -37.89 17.63 -38.01
N ILE A 111 -37.53 18.91 -37.90
CA ILE A 111 -38.46 19.95 -37.45
C ILE A 111 -39.53 20.05 -38.55
N SER A 112 -40.75 19.59 -38.24
CA SER A 112 -41.90 19.91 -39.08
C SER A 112 -42.14 21.41 -38.95
N GLU A 113 -41.94 22.15 -40.04
CA GLU A 113 -42.59 23.46 -40.24
C GLU A 113 -44.12 23.31 -40.24
#